data_AF-A0A428XWK4-F1
#
_entry.id   AF-A0A428XWK4-F1
#
_cell.length_a   1.000
_cell.length_b   1.000
_cell.length_c   1.000
_cell.angle_alpha   90.00
_cell.angle_beta   90.00
_cell.angle_gamma   90.00
#
_symmetry.space_group_name_H-M   'P 1'
#
loop_
_entity.id
_entity.type
_entity.pdbx_description
1 polymer ?
#
loop_
_entity_poly.entity_id
_entity_poly.type
_entity_poly.pdbx_seq_one_letter_code
_entity_poly.pdbx_strand_id
1 'polypeptide(L)'
;MTDPWEMCVAACLSVLAGRFAGADINADVDTMLCAYAALDAPPEHTVFLIRAGLTVIGLAGHHDTQAVVGKIEQIIAGDLDAYPAAELLTQSPTLPYSRNISAALTETIAAAGLGQPVPADLDATLTTAANTAIDTLRQIISASSPTAEPATSSCS
;
A
#
# COMPACT_ATOMS: atom_id res chain seq x y z
N MET A 1 25.21 -5.33 4.55
CA MET A 1 24.36 -4.97 5.71
C MET A 1 22.95 -5.26 5.26
N THR A 2 22.18 -6.01 6.06
CA THR A 2 20.76 -6.29 5.78
C THR A 2 19.98 -5.11 6.32
N ASP A 3 19.07 -4.56 5.51
CA ASP A 3 18.29 -3.41 5.93
C ASP A 3 17.25 -3.83 6.98
N PRO A 4 16.85 -2.95 7.92
CA PRO A 4 15.89 -3.29 8.98
C PRO A 4 14.55 -3.84 8.45
N TRP A 5 14.09 -3.31 7.31
CA TRP A 5 12.85 -3.79 6.67
C TRP A 5 12.99 -5.23 6.14
N GLU A 6 14.15 -5.60 5.62
CA GLU A 6 14.42 -6.97 5.15
C GLU A 6 14.40 -7.95 6.33
N MET A 7 14.97 -7.54 7.48
CA MET A 7 14.93 -8.34 8.70
C MET A 7 13.50 -8.58 9.19
N CYS A 8 12.65 -7.56 9.15
CA CYS A 8 11.24 -7.70 9.52
C CYS A 8 10.51 -8.67 8.58
N VAL A 9 10.71 -8.55 7.27
CA VAL A 9 10.09 -9.46 6.28
C VAL A 9 10.60 -10.88 6.45
N ALA A 10 11.91 -11.07 6.64
CA ALA A 10 12.51 -12.37 6.87
C ALA A 10 11.95 -13.04 8.14
N ALA A 11 11.80 -12.29 9.24
CA ALA A 11 11.21 -12.81 10.47
C ALA A 11 9.75 -13.24 10.27
N CYS A 12 8.94 -12.45 9.55
CA CYS A 12 7.57 -12.85 9.18
C CYS A 12 7.55 -14.17 8.38
N LEU A 13 8.46 -14.30 7.41
CA LEU A 13 8.56 -15.51 6.58
C LEU A 13 9.02 -16.74 7.39
N SER A 14 9.93 -16.57 8.35
CA SER A 14 10.34 -17.64 9.26
C SER A 14 9.17 -18.16 10.09
N VAL A 15 8.38 -17.26 10.68
CA VAL A 15 7.16 -17.64 11.43
C VAL A 15 6.17 -18.40 10.54
N LEU A 16 5.94 -17.89 9.32
CA LEU A 16 5.03 -18.53 8.37
C LEU A 16 5.51 -19.93 7.97
N ALA A 17 6.79 -20.06 7.62
CA ALA A 17 7.39 -21.34 7.23
C ALA A 17 7.39 -22.35 8.38
N GLY A 18 7.76 -21.92 9.59
CA GLY A 18 7.74 -22.75 10.79
C GLY A 18 6.34 -23.27 11.10
N ARG A 19 5.31 -22.44 10.94
CA ARG A 19 3.91 -22.84 11.10
C ARG A 19 3.51 -23.94 10.12
N PHE A 20 3.89 -23.84 8.84
CA PHE A 20 3.62 -24.88 7.85
C PHE A 20 4.41 -26.16 8.10
N ALA A 21 5.61 -26.06 8.68
CA ALA A 21 6.42 -27.21 9.07
C ALA A 21 5.97 -27.87 10.38
N GLY A 22 4.99 -27.30 11.10
CA GLY A 22 4.55 -27.78 12.41
C GLY A 22 5.60 -27.60 13.51
N ALA A 23 6.55 -26.67 13.33
CA ALA A 23 7.60 -26.38 14.30
C ALA A 23 7.08 -25.53 15.48
N ASP A 24 7.82 -25.53 16.59
CA ASP A 24 7.64 -24.54 17.65
C ASP A 24 8.17 -23.17 17.15
N ILE A 25 7.26 -22.21 17.02
CA ILE A 25 7.53 -20.88 16.44
C ILE A 25 7.58 -19.76 17.47
N ASN A 26 7.50 -20.05 18.78
CA ASN A 26 7.38 -19.00 19.79
C ASN A 26 8.56 -18.01 19.74
N ALA A 27 9.79 -18.51 19.63
CA ALA A 27 10.99 -17.66 19.51
C ALA A 27 11.03 -16.86 18.20
N ASP A 28 10.51 -17.43 17.11
CA ASP A 28 10.42 -16.72 15.82
C ASP A 28 9.37 -15.60 15.88
N VAL A 29 8.27 -15.82 16.60
CA VAL A 29 7.23 -14.80 16.82
C VAL A 29 7.77 -13.63 17.63
N ASP A 30 8.51 -13.89 18.71
CA ASP A 30 9.16 -12.83 19.50
C ASP A 30 10.18 -12.05 18.65
N THR A 31 10.94 -12.75 17.82
CA THR A 31 11.89 -12.13 16.88
C THR A 31 11.18 -11.24 15.86
N MET A 32 10.05 -11.70 15.32
CA MET A 32 9.21 -10.94 14.39
C MET A 32 8.65 -9.66 15.03
N LEU A 33 8.11 -9.77 16.26
CA LEU A 33 7.60 -8.62 17.01
C LEU A 33 8.71 -7.58 17.26
N CYS A 34 9.89 -8.03 17.68
CA CYS A 34 11.05 -7.17 17.88
C CYS A 34 11.51 -6.49 16.57
N ALA A 35 11.57 -7.25 15.47
CA ALA A 35 12.00 -6.74 14.17
C ALA A 35 11.05 -5.65 13.66
N TYR A 36 9.74 -5.82 13.83
CA TYR A 36 8.77 -4.78 13.47
C TYR A 36 8.89 -3.54 14.34
N ALA A 37 9.07 -3.72 15.66
CA ALA A 37 9.24 -2.60 16.59
C ALA A 37 10.44 -1.72 16.20
N ALA A 38 11.53 -2.34 15.75
CA ALA A 38 12.76 -1.67 15.34
C ALA A 38 12.69 -0.90 14.01
N LEU A 39 11.62 -1.06 13.21
CA LEU A 39 11.48 -0.30 11.97
C LEU A 39 11.33 1.20 12.23
N ASP A 40 12.03 2.03 11.47
CA ASP A 40 11.73 3.46 11.46
C ASP A 40 10.37 3.73 10.81
N ALA A 41 9.73 4.84 11.21
CA ALA A 41 8.43 5.25 10.69
C ALA A 41 8.47 6.54 9.85
N PRO A 42 9.26 6.60 8.76
CA PRO A 42 9.26 7.78 7.91
C PRO A 42 7.95 7.84 7.10
N PRO A 43 7.43 9.04 6.79
CA PRO A 43 6.15 9.21 6.10
C PRO A 43 6.03 8.42 4.79
N GLU A 44 7.12 8.36 4.01
CA GLU A 44 7.20 7.63 2.74
C GLU A 44 6.97 6.11 2.87
N HIS A 45 7.11 5.53 4.06
CA HIS A 45 6.96 4.08 4.29
C HIS A 45 5.67 3.71 5.02
N THR A 46 4.76 4.66 5.23
CA THR A 46 3.50 4.47 5.97
C THR A 46 2.70 3.25 5.51
N VAL A 47 2.51 3.07 4.19
CA VAL A 47 1.79 1.92 3.62
C VAL A 47 2.49 0.61 3.95
N PHE A 48 3.82 0.58 3.82
CA PHE A 48 4.60 -0.61 4.13
C PHE A 48 4.49 -0.96 5.62
N LEU A 49 4.65 0.02 6.51
CA LEU A 49 4.62 -0.18 7.96
C LEU A 49 3.25 -0.66 8.45
N ILE A 50 2.18 -0.15 7.85
CA ILE A 50 0.82 -0.61 8.14
C ILE A 50 0.66 -2.06 7.71
N ARG A 51 1.01 -2.40 6.46
CA ARG A 51 0.90 -3.78 5.95
C ARG A 51 1.77 -4.77 6.70
N ALA A 52 3.01 -4.38 7.02
CA ALA A 52 3.91 -5.17 7.84
C ALA A 52 3.32 -5.38 9.24
N GLY A 53 2.76 -4.34 9.87
CA GLY A 53 2.14 -4.44 11.19
C GLY A 53 0.90 -5.35 11.18
N LEU A 54 0.04 -5.21 10.18
CA LEU A 54 -1.12 -6.09 9.98
C LEU A 54 -0.70 -7.56 9.79
N THR A 55 0.37 -7.78 9.02
CA THR A 55 0.94 -9.12 8.80
C THR A 55 1.47 -9.70 10.10
N VAL A 56 2.22 -8.91 10.87
CA VAL A 56 2.76 -9.29 12.18
C VAL A 56 1.64 -9.67 13.15
N ILE A 57 0.56 -8.88 13.20
CA ILE A 57 -0.61 -9.19 14.04
C ILE A 57 -1.27 -10.50 13.61
N GLY A 58 -1.48 -10.70 12.30
CA GLY A 58 -2.05 -11.94 11.77
C GLY A 58 -1.19 -13.18 12.03
N LEU A 59 0.14 -13.02 12.05
CA LEU A 59 1.07 -14.11 12.33
C LEU A 59 1.26 -14.39 13.82
N ALA A 60 1.15 -13.38 14.69
CA ALA A 60 1.38 -13.51 16.13
C ALA A 60 0.42 -14.49 16.85
N GLY A 61 -0.78 -14.71 16.31
CA GLY A 61 -1.76 -15.61 16.91
C GLY A 61 -2.21 -15.12 18.29
N HIS A 62 -1.85 -15.84 19.36
CA HIS A 62 -2.20 -15.48 20.75
C HIS A 62 -1.14 -14.61 21.45
N HIS A 63 -0.06 -14.24 20.76
CA HIS A 63 1.00 -13.42 21.36
C HIS A 63 0.53 -11.97 21.52
N ASP A 64 1.15 -11.24 22.45
CA ASP A 64 0.85 -9.84 22.68
C ASP A 64 1.30 -8.98 21.49
N THR A 65 0.36 -8.24 20.90
CA THR A 65 0.57 -7.35 19.75
C THR A 65 0.32 -5.89 20.10
N GLN A 66 0.16 -5.53 21.37
CA GLN A 66 -0.15 -4.16 21.80
C GLN A 66 0.89 -3.15 21.31
N ALA A 67 2.18 -3.49 21.31
CA ALA A 67 3.23 -2.62 20.79
C ALA A 67 3.10 -2.35 19.28
N VAL A 68 2.68 -3.36 18.51
CA VAL A 68 2.44 -3.25 17.07
C VAL A 68 1.22 -2.36 16.80
N VAL A 69 0.14 -2.58 17.54
CA VAL A 69 -1.08 -1.76 17.47
C VAL A 69 -0.76 -0.31 17.83
N GLY A 70 -0.07 -0.06 18.94
CA GLY A 70 0.30 1.30 19.37
C GLY A 70 1.16 2.04 18.35
N LYS A 71 2.08 1.35 17.66
CA LYS A 71 2.87 1.93 16.57
C LYS A 71 2.01 2.27 15.35
N ILE A 72 1.05 1.41 14.99
CA ILE A 72 0.07 1.71 13.94
C ILE A 72 -0.78 2.92 14.33
N GLU A 73 -1.24 3.01 15.58
CA GLU A 73 -2.01 4.18 16.06
C GLU A 73 -1.18 5.48 15.98
N GLN A 74 0.12 5.44 16.27
CA GLN A 74 1.02 6.59 16.10
C GLN A 74 1.14 7.02 14.64
N ILE A 75 1.22 6.05 13.71
CA ILE A 75 1.24 6.33 12.27
C ILE A 75 -0.07 6.99 11.83
N ILE A 76 -1.22 6.48 12.31
CA ILE A 76 -2.55 7.04 12.00
C ILE A 76 -2.70 8.47 12.54
N ALA A 77 -2.18 8.75 13.74
CA ALA A 77 -2.22 10.08 14.34
C ALA A 77 -1.36 11.13 13.60
N GLY A 78 -0.51 10.70 12.68
CA GLY A 78 0.23 11.57 11.76
C GLY A 78 -0.58 11.98 10.54
N ASP A 79 0.10 12.13 9.40
CA ASP A 79 -0.49 12.51 8.11
C ASP A 79 -0.83 11.26 7.29
N LEU A 80 -1.89 10.56 7.70
CA LEU A 80 -2.31 9.31 7.07
C LEU A 80 -3.16 9.59 5.82
N ASP A 81 -2.76 9.01 4.70
CA ASP A 81 -3.54 9.03 3.46
C ASP A 81 -4.76 8.07 3.51
N ALA A 82 -5.79 8.35 2.71
CA ALA A 82 -7.05 7.63 2.71
C ALA A 82 -6.94 6.17 2.27
N TYR A 83 -5.94 5.81 1.46
CA TYR A 83 -5.73 4.42 1.04
C TYR A 83 -5.34 3.50 2.21
N PRO A 84 -4.25 3.75 2.93
CA PRO A 84 -3.93 2.96 4.12
C PRO A 84 -5.03 3.07 5.20
N ALA A 85 -5.74 4.20 5.28
CA ALA A 85 -6.88 4.32 6.19
C ALA A 85 -8.02 3.33 5.87
N ALA A 86 -8.37 3.18 4.59
CA ALA A 86 -9.38 2.23 4.12
C ALA A 86 -8.95 0.77 4.34
N GLU A 87 -7.67 0.47 4.13
CA GLU A 87 -7.11 -0.85 4.41
C GLU A 87 -7.26 -1.21 5.91
N LEU A 88 -6.93 -0.27 6.80
CA LEU A 88 -7.07 -0.43 8.25
C LEU A 88 -8.53 -0.62 8.71
N LEU A 89 -9.48 0.15 8.16
CA LEU A 89 -10.90 -0.02 8.49
C LEU A 89 -11.44 -1.39 8.03
N THR A 90 -10.98 -1.88 6.88
CA THR A 90 -11.36 -3.21 6.38
C THR A 90 -10.89 -4.32 7.34
N GLN A 91 -9.73 -4.12 7.97
CA GLN A 91 -9.17 -5.04 8.97
C GLN A 91 -9.62 -4.71 10.41
N SER A 92 -10.44 -3.67 10.64
CA SER A 92 -10.84 -3.25 11.98
C SER A 92 -11.58 -4.31 12.83
N PRO A 93 -12.36 -5.26 12.28
CA PRO A 93 -13.01 -6.28 13.10
C PRO A 93 -12.03 -7.22 13.81
N THR A 94 -10.81 -7.37 13.27
CA THR A 94 -9.77 -8.24 13.82
C THR A 94 -8.78 -7.50 14.70
N LEU A 95 -8.89 -6.18 14.80
CA LEU A 95 -7.91 -5.31 15.43
C LEU A 95 -8.54 -4.46 16.53
N PRO A 96 -7.98 -4.45 17.75
CA PRO A 96 -8.57 -3.75 18.89
C PRO A 96 -8.22 -2.25 18.87
N TYR A 97 -8.52 -1.55 17.77
CA TYR A 97 -8.29 -0.11 17.69
C TYR A 97 -9.15 0.66 18.68
N SER A 98 -8.61 1.74 19.22
CA SER A 98 -9.41 2.67 20.02
C SER A 98 -10.50 3.33 19.19
N ARG A 99 -11.62 3.71 19.82
CA ARG A 99 -12.75 4.38 19.14
C ARG A 99 -12.32 5.66 18.42
N ASN A 100 -11.36 6.39 19.00
CA ASN A 100 -10.83 7.62 18.42
C ASN A 100 -10.11 7.35 17.09
N ILE A 101 -9.36 6.24 17.01
CA ILE A 101 -8.66 5.83 15.79
C ILE A 101 -9.66 5.41 14.71
N SER A 102 -10.68 4.62 15.05
CA SER A 102 -11.73 4.27 14.08
C SER A 102 -12.45 5.50 13.51
N ALA A 103 -12.70 6.51 14.35
CA ALA A 103 -13.30 7.77 13.93
C ALA A 103 -12.37 8.56 13.00
N ALA A 104 -11.09 8.71 13.37
CA ALA A 104 -10.09 9.41 12.55
C ALA A 104 -9.93 8.75 11.17
N LEU A 105 -9.83 7.42 11.11
CA LEU A 105 -9.74 6.68 9.85
C LEU A 105 -10.97 6.91 8.95
N THR A 106 -12.16 6.93 9.55
CA THR A 106 -13.42 7.19 8.82
C THR A 106 -13.46 8.62 8.27
N GLU A 107 -12.99 9.59 9.06
CA GLU A 107 -12.89 10.99 8.65
C GLU A 107 -11.90 11.18 7.50
N THR A 108 -10.72 10.56 7.57
CA THR A 108 -9.72 10.59 6.49
C THR A 108 -10.28 10.08 5.17
N ILE A 109 -10.97 8.94 5.17
CA ILE A 109 -11.58 8.36 3.97
C ILE A 109 -12.69 9.26 3.41
N ALA A 110 -13.54 9.80 4.31
CA ALA A 110 -14.61 10.70 3.92
C ALA A 110 -14.07 11.99 3.29
N ALA A 111 -13.03 12.59 3.88
CA ALA A 111 -12.39 13.80 3.38
C ALA A 111 -11.75 13.60 2.00
N ALA A 112 -11.19 12.41 1.75
CA ALA A 112 -10.64 12.05 0.43
C ALA A 112 -11.70 11.64 -0.60
N GLY A 113 -12.97 11.54 -0.21
CA GLY A 113 -14.05 11.05 -1.08
C GLY A 113 -13.89 9.58 -1.50
N LEU A 114 -13.06 8.81 -0.80
CA LEU A 114 -12.78 7.42 -1.16
C LEU A 114 -14.02 6.55 -0.91
N GLY A 115 -14.43 5.80 -1.93
CA GLY A 115 -15.66 5.00 -1.90
C GLY A 115 -16.95 5.79 -2.14
N GLN A 116 -16.86 7.11 -2.36
CA GLN A 116 -18.01 7.93 -2.78
C GLN A 116 -18.17 7.87 -4.31
N PRO A 117 -19.42 7.97 -4.83
CA PRO A 117 -19.63 8.06 -6.26
C PRO A 117 -19.01 9.34 -6.82
N VAL A 118 -18.36 9.25 -7.98
CA VAL A 118 -17.85 10.42 -8.69
C VAL A 118 -19.04 11.28 -9.14
N PRO A 119 -19.06 12.59 -8.83
CA PRO A 119 -20.11 13.48 -9.32
C PRO A 119 -20.18 13.46 -10.85
N ALA A 120 -21.39 13.38 -11.42
CA ALA A 120 -21.58 13.20 -12.87
C ALA A 120 -20.88 14.27 -13.73
N ASP A 121 -20.87 15.52 -13.27
CA ASP A 121 -20.20 16.63 -13.96
C ASP A 121 -18.67 16.46 -13.99
N LEU A 122 -18.11 15.94 -12.89
CA LEU A 122 -16.69 15.65 -12.78
C LEU A 122 -16.31 14.44 -13.64
N ASP A 123 -17.13 13.39 -13.62
CA ASP A 123 -16.95 12.19 -14.46
C ASP A 123 -16.93 12.54 -15.96
N ALA A 124 -17.89 13.36 -16.40
CA ALA A 124 -17.94 13.86 -17.78
C ALA A 124 -16.67 14.64 -18.13
N THR A 125 -16.24 15.55 -17.24
CA THR A 125 -15.03 16.37 -17.46
C THR A 125 -13.77 15.50 -17.56
N LEU A 126 -13.59 14.55 -16.63
CA LEU A 126 -12.44 13.64 -16.61
C LEU A 126 -12.42 12.75 -17.85
N THR A 127 -13.58 12.22 -18.25
CA THR A 127 -13.72 11.40 -19.45
C THR A 127 -13.37 12.19 -20.71
N THR A 128 -13.86 13.42 -20.85
CA THR A 128 -13.50 14.31 -21.97
C THR A 128 -12.01 14.61 -22.00
N ALA A 129 -11.41 14.93 -20.84
CA ALA A 129 -9.98 15.22 -20.75
C ALA A 129 -9.12 13.99 -21.13
N ALA A 130 -9.48 12.81 -20.64
CA ALA A 130 -8.80 11.55 -20.95
C ALA A 130 -8.88 11.22 -22.45
N ASN A 131 -10.07 11.35 -23.06
CA ASN A 131 -10.24 11.14 -24.50
C ASN A 131 -9.40 12.13 -25.32
N THR A 132 -9.37 13.40 -24.92
CA THR A 132 -8.55 14.43 -25.58
C THR A 132 -7.06 14.08 -25.53
N ALA A 133 -6.57 13.63 -24.37
CA ALA A 133 -5.18 13.20 -24.21
C ALA A 133 -4.85 11.99 -25.09
N ILE A 134 -5.75 11.00 -25.14
CA ILE A 134 -5.61 9.82 -26.00
C ILE A 134 -5.53 10.22 -27.48
N ASP A 135 -6.40 11.09 -27.95
CA ASP A 135 -6.42 11.52 -29.35
C ASP A 135 -5.16 12.32 -29.70
N THR A 136 -4.68 13.16 -28.78
CA THR A 136 -3.41 13.88 -28.94
C THR A 136 -2.23 12.91 -29.05
N LEU A 137 -2.17 11.90 -28.18
CA LEU A 137 -1.12 10.88 -28.23
C LEU A 137 -1.16 10.09 -29.54
N ARG A 138 -2.34 9.71 -30.04
CA ARG A 138 -2.50 9.02 -31.32
C ARG A 138 -2.00 9.87 -32.50
N GLN A 139 -2.29 11.17 -32.48
CA GLN A 139 -1.81 12.10 -33.51
C GLN A 139 -0.29 12.21 -33.51
N ILE A 140 0.32 12.34 -32.33
CA ILE A 140 1.79 12.40 -32.19
C ILE A 140 2.43 11.11 -32.74
N ILE A 141 1.93 9.94 -32.33
CA ILE A 141 2.44 8.64 -32.78
C ILE A 141 2.32 8.51 -34.31
N SER A 142 1.16 8.88 -34.88
CA SER A 142 0.92 8.80 -36.32
C SER A 142 1.80 9.76 -37.12
N ALA A 143 2.02 10.98 -36.61
CA ALA A 143 2.89 11.97 -37.26
C ALA A 143 4.39 11.63 -37.14
N SER A 144 4.78 10.88 -36.11
CA SER A 144 6.16 10.43 -35.89
C SER A 144 6.56 9.16 -36.64
N SER A 145 5.63 8.53 -37.37
CA SER A 145 5.95 7.40 -38.25
C SER A 145 6.74 7.92 -39.46
N PRO A 146 8.00 7.49 -39.68
CA PRO A 146 8.82 8.02 -40.77
C PRO A 146 8.17 7.69 -42.10
N THR A 147 7.93 8.74 -42.89
CA THR A 147 7.54 8.62 -44.30
C THR A 147 8.57 7.76 -45.00
N ALA A 148 8.16 6.58 -45.48
CA ALA A 148 9.00 5.72 -46.29
C ALA A 148 9.53 6.53 -47.48
N GLU A 149 10.84 6.77 -47.48
CA GLU A 149 11.59 7.42 -48.54
C GLU A 149 11.33 6.64 -49.84
N PRO A 150 10.76 7.26 -50.90
CA PRO A 150 10.49 6.54 -52.13
C PRO A 150 11.83 6.17 -52.78
N ALA A 151 12.07 4.88 -52.93
CA ALA A 151 13.20 4.35 -53.68
C ALA A 151 13.19 4.92 -55.11
N THR A 152 14.04 5.91 -55.38
CA THR A 152 14.33 6.35 -56.74
C THR A 152 15.16 5.27 -57.41
N SER A 153 14.45 4.37 -58.08
CA SER A 153 15.01 3.51 -59.12
C SER A 153 15.46 4.40 -60.27
N SER A 154 16.76 4.47 -60.54
CA SER A 154 17.28 5.04 -61.78
C SER A 154 18.28 4.06 -62.39
N CYS A 155 17.83 3.38 -63.45
CA CYS A 155 18.68 2.78 -64.45
C CYS A 155 19.63 3.83 -65.04
N SER A 156 20.92 3.50 -65.14
CA SER A 156 21.74 3.57 -66.37
C SER A 156 23.09 2.91 -66.11
#